data_AF-A0A519KAP8-F1
#
_entry.id   AF-A0A519KAP8-F1
#
_cell.length_a   1.000
_cell.length_b   1.000
_cell.length_c   1.000
_cell.angle_alpha   90.00
_cell.angle_beta   90.00
_cell.angle_gamma   90.00
#
_symmetry.space_group_name_H-M   'P 1'
#
loop_
_entity.id
_entity.type
_entity.pdbx_description
1 polymer ?
#
loop_
_entity_poly.entity_id
_entity_poly.type
_entity_poly.pdbx_seq_one_letter_code
_entity_poly.pdbx_strand_id
1 'polypeptide(L)'
;TGRADATGTAISFYSPREEELKIESELLMNREIETLPMPEAIEISKLLIGPEKEKEKVKFLLKKPKIEGDGAFHEKTAKNKKVNLGGPSKTKKKKSGSVNRNLLRSQNDKRKKK
;
A
#
# COMPACT_ATOMS: atom_id res chain seq x y z
N THR A 1 -15.13 25.83 1.18
CA THR A 1 -15.04 25.42 2.60
C THR A 1 -14.44 26.56 3.40
N GLY A 2 -14.95 26.79 4.61
CA GLY A 2 -14.43 27.80 5.53
C GLY A 2 -13.20 27.29 6.28
N ARG A 3 -12.24 28.17 6.56
CA ARG A 3 -11.12 27.96 7.50
C ARG A 3 -11.08 29.14 8.46
N ALA A 4 -10.41 28.98 9.60
CA ALA A 4 -10.31 30.00 10.65
C ALA A 4 -11.71 30.56 10.98
N ASP A 5 -12.01 31.79 10.54
CA ASP A 5 -13.29 32.48 10.80
C ASP A 5 -14.09 32.79 9.52
N ALA A 6 -13.70 32.23 8.36
CA ALA A 6 -14.41 32.48 7.10
C ALA A 6 -15.62 31.55 6.97
N THR A 7 -16.78 32.11 6.62
CA THR A 7 -17.95 31.33 6.23
C THR A 7 -17.67 30.60 4.92
N GLY A 8 -18.10 29.34 4.83
CA GLY A 8 -17.95 28.55 3.62
C GLY A 8 -19.16 27.66 3.41
N THR A 9 -19.71 27.73 2.21
CA THR A 9 -20.82 26.87 1.78
C THR A 9 -20.26 25.60 1.13
N ALA A 10 -20.92 24.46 1.35
CA ALA A 10 -20.66 23.21 0.68
C ALA A 10 -21.96 22.71 0.04
N ILE A 11 -21.86 22.20 -1.18
CA ILE A 11 -22.99 21.63 -1.92
C ILE A 11 -22.56 20.22 -2.32
N SER A 12 -23.39 19.25 -1.97
CA SER A 12 -23.17 17.84 -2.28
C SER A 12 -24.26 17.35 -3.22
N PHE A 13 -23.88 16.56 -4.22
CA PHE A 13 -24.81 15.88 -5.11
C PHE A 13 -24.81 14.40 -4.75
N TYR A 14 -25.98 13.78 -4.68
CA TYR A 14 -26.13 12.36 -4.43
C TYR A 14 -27.20 11.79 -5.35
N SER A 15 -27.04 10.52 -5.71
CA SER A 15 -28.03 9.76 -6.46
C SER A 15 -28.96 8.99 -5.51
N PRO A 16 -30.12 8.48 -5.98
CA PRO A 16 -31.03 7.67 -5.15
C PRO A 16 -30.37 6.43 -4.54
N ARG A 17 -29.29 5.92 -5.15
CA ARG A 17 -28.54 4.75 -4.64
C ARG A 17 -27.65 5.08 -3.44
N GLU A 18 -27.37 6.36 -3.22
CA GLU A 18 -26.45 6.85 -2.19
C GLU A 18 -27.19 7.49 -1.01
N GLU A 19 -28.52 7.36 -0.96
CA GLU A 19 -29.35 7.93 0.10
C GLU A 19 -29.01 7.35 1.49
N GLU A 20 -28.63 6.08 1.56
CA GLU A 20 -28.12 5.45 2.78
C GLU A 20 -26.84 6.13 3.29
N LEU A 21 -25.91 6.48 2.38
CA LEU A 21 -24.66 7.16 2.74
C LEU A 21 -24.90 8.58 3.24
N LYS A 22 -25.93 9.27 2.73
CA LYS A 22 -26.36 10.57 3.25
C LYS A 22 -26.81 10.43 4.71
N ILE A 23 -27.69 9.47 5.00
CA ILE A 23 -28.22 9.23 6.35
C ILE A 23 -27.10 8.89 7.33
N GLU A 24 -26.17 8.02 6.94
CA GLU A 24 -24.99 7.69 7.76
C GLU A 24 -24.13 8.92 8.06
N SER A 25 -23.95 9.80 7.07
CA SER A 25 -23.18 11.05 7.23
C SER A 25 -23.87 12.03 8.17
N GLU A 26 -25.21 12.16 8.10
CA GLU A 26 -26.01 13.00 8.99
C GLU A 26 -25.92 12.52 10.44
N LEU A 27 -25.99 11.20 10.65
CA LEU A 27 -25.82 10.58 11.96
C LEU A 27 -24.40 10.79 12.50
N LEU A 28 -23.38 10.60 11.67
CA LEU A 28 -21.98 10.80 12.05
C LEU A 28 -21.70 12.26 12.46
N MET A 29 -22.26 13.21 11.73
CA MET A 29 -22.09 14.65 11.99
C MET A 29 -23.06 15.19 13.04
N ASN A 30 -24.07 14.41 13.45
CA ASN A 30 -25.22 14.84 14.25
C ASN A 30 -25.85 16.13 13.70
N ARG A 31 -25.98 16.22 12.37
CA ARG A 31 -26.49 17.41 11.67
C ARG A 31 -27.27 16.99 10.44
N GLU A 32 -28.48 17.52 10.30
CA GLU A 32 -29.31 17.33 9.13
C GLU A 32 -28.82 18.21 7.97
N ILE A 33 -28.81 17.63 6.75
CA ILE A 33 -28.46 18.31 5.51
C ILE A 33 -29.76 18.57 4.75
N GLU A 34 -30.09 19.86 4.58
CA GLU A 34 -31.26 20.29 3.82
C GLU A 34 -31.14 19.90 2.35
N THR A 35 -32.22 19.33 1.81
CA THR A 35 -32.32 18.95 0.40
C THR A 35 -33.05 20.05 -0.36
N LEU A 36 -32.37 20.65 -1.32
CA LEU A 36 -32.93 21.71 -2.17
C LEU A 36 -33.41 21.11 -3.49
N PRO A 37 -34.56 21.56 -4.02
CA PRO A 37 -35.03 21.13 -5.33
C PRO A 37 -34.06 21.59 -6.43
N MET A 38 -33.97 20.80 -7.50
CA MET A 38 -33.16 21.13 -8.66
C MET A 38 -33.79 22.33 -9.40
N PRO A 39 -33.01 23.31 -9.87
CA PRO A 39 -33.55 24.45 -10.63
C PRO A 39 -34.08 24.02 -12.00
N GLU A 40 -35.19 24.61 -12.43
CA GLU A 40 -35.92 24.26 -13.67
C GLU A 40 -35.15 24.54 -14.96
N ALA A 41 -34.13 25.39 -14.91
CA ALA A 41 -33.36 25.80 -16.09
C ALA A 41 -32.32 24.77 -16.57
N ILE A 42 -32.14 23.65 -15.86
CA ILE A 42 -31.07 22.68 -16.12
C ILE A 42 -31.63 21.39 -16.72
N GLU A 43 -31.21 21.06 -17.94
CA GLU A 43 -31.55 19.79 -18.58
C GLU A 43 -30.71 18.63 -18.03
N ILE A 44 -31.37 17.55 -17.61
CA ILE A 44 -30.70 16.34 -17.10
C ILE A 44 -30.39 15.40 -18.28
N SER A 45 -29.10 15.20 -18.56
CA SER A 45 -28.70 14.22 -19.57
C SER A 45 -28.82 12.78 -19.03
N LYS A 46 -29.49 11.89 -19.77
CA LYS A 46 -29.62 10.46 -19.42
C LYS A 46 -28.41 9.62 -19.84
N LEU A 47 -27.40 10.25 -20.44
CA LEU A 47 -26.19 9.58 -20.94
C LEU A 47 -25.17 9.47 -19.81
N LEU A 48 -25.15 8.31 -19.15
CA LEU A 48 -24.14 8.01 -18.13
C LEU A 48 -22.75 7.93 -18.75
N ILE A 49 -21.78 8.59 -18.13
CA ILE A 49 -20.38 8.53 -18.53
C ILE A 49 -19.83 7.14 -18.18
N GLY A 50 -18.84 6.64 -18.92
CA GLY A 50 -18.24 5.32 -18.72
C GLY A 50 -17.89 4.91 -17.26
N PRO A 51 -17.39 5.79 -16.37
CA PRO A 51 -17.08 5.43 -14.99
C PRO A 51 -18.31 5.41 -14.06
N GLU A 52 -19.41 6.07 -14.43
CA GLU A 52 -20.67 6.09 -13.66
C GLU A 52 -21.52 4.86 -13.93
N LYS A 53 -21.31 4.19 -15.07
CA LYS A 53 -21.97 2.92 -15.37
C LYS A 53 -21.51 1.86 -14.38
N GLU A 54 -22.47 1.16 -13.78
CA GLU A 54 -22.19 0.01 -12.93
C GLU A 54 -21.34 -0.98 -13.72
N LYS A 55 -20.14 -1.27 -13.18
CA LYS A 55 -19.28 -2.31 -13.73
C LYS A 55 -19.93 -3.65 -13.43
N GLU A 56 -20.71 -4.14 -14.37
CA GLU A 56 -21.19 -5.50 -14.33
C GLU A 56 -19.98 -6.43 -14.22
N LYS A 57 -19.96 -7.25 -13.17
CA LYS A 57 -18.95 -8.29 -12.99
C LYS A 57 -19.23 -9.37 -14.04
N VAL A 58 -18.73 -9.18 -15.24
CA VAL A 58 -18.79 -10.19 -16.30
C VAL A 58 -18.07 -11.43 -15.77
N LYS A 59 -18.84 -12.51 -15.54
CA LYS A 59 -18.28 -13.80 -15.19
C LYS A 59 -17.55 -14.33 -16.42
N PHE A 60 -16.23 -14.20 -16.44
CA PHE A 60 -15.41 -14.92 -17.41
C PHE A 60 -15.53 -16.42 -17.13
N LEU A 61 -16.36 -17.11 -17.91
CA LEU A 61 -16.52 -18.57 -17.85
C LEU A 61 -15.29 -19.33 -18.38
N LEU A 62 -14.41 -18.63 -19.09
CA LEU A 62 -13.18 -19.19 -19.64
C LEU A 62 -12.12 -19.28 -18.55
N LYS A 63 -11.54 -20.48 -18.37
CA LYS A 63 -10.32 -20.65 -17.57
C LYS A 63 -9.24 -19.77 -18.17
N LYS A 64 -8.70 -18.85 -17.38
CA LYS A 64 -7.51 -18.08 -17.77
C LYS A 64 -6.41 -19.09 -18.17
N PRO A 65 -5.78 -18.95 -19.35
CA PRO A 65 -4.70 -19.83 -19.74
C PRO A 65 -3.61 -19.78 -18.67
N LYS A 66 -3.12 -20.96 -18.27
CA LYS A 66 -2.02 -21.06 -17.32
C LYS A 66 -0.78 -20.53 -18.02
N ILE A 67 -0.27 -19.40 -17.56
CA ILE A 67 0.98 -18.84 -18.08
C ILE A 67 2.08 -19.77 -17.57
N GLU A 68 2.68 -20.57 -18.46
CA GLU A 68 3.83 -21.39 -18.12
C GLU A 68 5.07 -20.50 -18.13
N GLY A 69 5.54 -20.18 -16.93
CA GLY A 69 6.76 -19.41 -16.71
C GLY A 69 6.79 -18.86 -15.28
N ASP A 70 7.98 -18.84 -14.68
CA ASP A 70 8.25 -17.86 -13.64
C ASP A 70 8.11 -16.50 -14.32
N GLY A 71 7.34 -15.57 -13.75
CA GLY A 71 6.95 -14.32 -14.41
C GLY A 71 8.15 -13.54 -14.99
N ALA A 72 7.89 -12.50 -15.79
CA ALA A 72 8.92 -11.58 -16.30
C ALA A 72 9.55 -10.77 -15.16
N PHE A 73 10.29 -11.45 -14.28
CA PHE A 73 10.97 -10.88 -13.14
C PHE A 73 12.32 -10.39 -13.64
N HIS A 74 12.40 -9.08 -13.86
CA HIS A 74 13.69 -8.45 -14.05
C HIS A 74 14.49 -8.55 -12.76
N GLU A 75 15.71 -9.06 -12.85
CA GLU A 75 16.63 -9.05 -11.73
C GLU A 75 16.83 -7.61 -11.25
N LYS A 76 16.71 -7.42 -9.93
CA LYS A 76 17.01 -6.13 -9.31
C LYS A 76 18.43 -5.71 -9.68
N THR A 77 18.60 -4.43 -10.03
CA THR A 77 19.93 -3.87 -10.29
C THR A 77 20.86 -4.07 -9.09
N ALA A 78 22.17 -4.12 -9.33
CA ALA A 78 23.15 -4.41 -8.28
C ALA A 78 23.06 -3.47 -7.06
N LYS A 79 22.64 -2.21 -7.27
CA LYS A 79 22.39 -1.23 -6.20
C LYS A 79 21.23 -1.65 -5.29
N ASN A 80 20.16 -2.19 -5.87
CA ASN A 80 18.94 -2.61 -5.17
C ASN A 80 19.04 -4.02 -4.57
N LYS A 81 20.05 -4.82 -4.96
CA LYS A 81 20.40 -6.09 -4.30
C LYS A 81 21.32 -5.90 -3.09
N LYS A 82 21.74 -4.67 -2.75
CA LYS A 82 22.68 -4.42 -1.66
C LYS A 82 22.03 -4.66 -0.30
N VAL A 83 22.50 -5.68 0.42
CA VAL A 83 22.10 -5.96 1.80
C VAL A 83 23.03 -5.24 2.77
N ASN A 84 22.49 -4.68 3.85
CA ASN A 84 23.27 -4.01 4.89
C ASN A 84 24.01 -5.05 5.75
N LEU A 85 25.22 -5.43 5.35
CA LEU A 85 26.08 -6.40 6.06
C LEU A 85 26.76 -5.84 7.34
N GLY A 86 26.25 -4.72 7.86
CA GLY A 86 26.79 -4.04 9.04
C GLY A 86 28.15 -3.39 8.83
N GLY A 87 28.79 -3.02 9.94
CA GLY A 87 30.11 -2.39 9.93
C GLY A 87 31.25 -3.35 9.60
N PRO A 88 32.46 -2.83 9.32
CA PRO A 88 33.62 -3.62 8.91
C PRO A 88 34.07 -4.68 9.93
N SER A 89 33.63 -4.59 11.19
CA SER A 89 33.86 -5.59 12.23
C SER A 89 33.09 -6.90 12.02
N LYS A 90 31.98 -6.87 11.27
CA LYS A 90 31.15 -8.03 10.92
C LYS A 90 31.52 -8.60 9.56
N THR A 91 31.85 -7.73 8.60
CA THR A 91 32.17 -8.14 7.22
C THR A 91 33.62 -8.59 7.04
N LYS A 92 34.58 -8.04 7.81
CA LYS A 92 36.01 -8.36 7.67
C LYS A 92 36.51 -9.20 8.84
N LYS A 93 37.32 -10.21 8.55
CA LYS A 93 38.04 -10.98 9.59
C LYS A 93 38.95 -10.03 10.36
N LYS A 94 38.87 -10.05 11.70
CA LYS A 94 39.76 -9.26 12.56
C LYS A 94 41.21 -9.68 12.31
N LYS A 95 42.03 -8.74 11.81
CA LYS A 95 43.46 -8.96 11.51
C LYS A 95 44.37 -8.63 12.69
N SER A 96 43.89 -7.87 13.68
CA SER A 96 44.63 -7.50 14.88
C SER A 96 43.82 -7.82 16.15
N GLY A 97 44.54 -8.22 17.19
CA GLY A 97 44.01 -8.58 18.50
C GLY A 97 44.95 -9.55 19.22
N SER A 98 45.05 -9.42 20.54
CA SER A 98 45.80 -10.39 21.35
C SER A 98 45.08 -11.73 21.31
N VAL A 99 45.74 -12.76 20.77
CA VAL A 99 45.21 -14.13 20.82
C VAL A 99 45.54 -14.71 22.19
N ASN A 100 44.58 -15.41 22.81
CA ASN A 100 44.82 -16.10 24.07
C ASN A 100 45.76 -17.30 23.82
N ARG A 101 47.06 -17.08 24.07
CA ARG A 101 48.13 -18.05 23.81
C ARG A 101 47.94 -19.36 24.57
N ASN A 102 47.36 -19.32 25.77
CA ASN A 102 47.09 -20.51 26.56
C ASN A 102 46.05 -21.41 25.86
N LEU A 103 45.01 -20.81 25.28
CA LEU A 103 43.95 -21.55 24.57
C LEU A 103 44.48 -22.22 23.29
N LEU A 104 45.35 -21.55 22.54
CA LEU A 104 46.02 -22.13 21.38
C LEU A 104 46.94 -23.31 21.75
N ARG A 105 47.65 -23.19 22.88
CA ARG A 105 48.53 -24.26 23.37
C ARG A 105 47.73 -25.53 23.69
N SER A 106 46.63 -25.39 24.43
CA SER A 106 45.74 -26.51 24.75
C SER A 106 45.09 -27.15 23.51
N GLN A 107 44.76 -26.36 22.47
CA GLN A 107 44.23 -26.89 21.22
C GLN A 107 45.28 -27.68 20.42
N ASN A 108 46.53 -27.20 20.37
CA ASN A 108 47.63 -27.93 19.73
C ASN A 108 47.96 -29.24 20.46
N ASP A 109 47.96 -29.24 21.79
CA ASP A 109 48.20 -30.44 22.58
C ASP A 109 47.12 -31.50 22.34
N LYS A 110 45.86 -31.09 22.19
CA LYS A 110 44.75 -31.99 21.81
C LYS A 110 44.92 -32.54 20.39
N ARG A 111 45.39 -31.73 19.44
CA ARG A 111 45.65 -32.18 18.06
C ARG A 111 46.82 -33.16 17.96
N LYS A 112 47.85 -33.01 18.78
CA LYS A 112 49.00 -33.95 18.82
C LYS A 112 48.70 -35.28 19.50
N LYS A 113 47.67 -35.32 20.36
CA LYS A 113 47.19 -36.54 21.02
C LYS A 113 46.22 -37.36 20.16
N LYS A 114 45.87 -36.87 18.97
CA LYS A 114 45.05 -37.58 17.98
C LYS A 114 45.95 -38.07 16.86
#